data_AF-A0A0F9IWS8-F1
#
_entry.id   AF-A0A0F9IWS8-F1
#
_cell.length_a   1.000
_cell.length_b   1.000
_cell.length_c   1.000
_cell.angle_alpha   90.00
_cell.angle_beta   90.00
_cell.angle_gamma   90.00
#
_symmetry.space_group_name_H-M   'P 1'
#
loop_
_entity.id
_entity.type
_entity.pdbx_description
1 polymer ?
#
loop_
_entity_poly.entity_id
_entity_poly.type
_entity_poly.pdbx_seq_one_letter_code
_entity_poly.pdbx_strand_id
1 'polypeptide(L)' 'LADPSSSAWAGIGTGWREYDAILRESFNNQLTQVSTEHYPRAASIVKLAQIEALAGRVLPADQAMPVYLRNNVAKKKGEQ' A
#
# COMPACT_ATOMS: atom_id res chain seq x y z
N LEU A 1 -10.38 -9.81 -24.51
CA LEU A 1 -10.07 -8.92 -23.38
C LEU A 1 -10.37 -9.72 -22.11
N ALA A 2 -9.43 -9.80 -21.17
CA ALA A 2 -9.62 -10.61 -19.96
C ALA A 2 -10.81 -10.09 -19.13
N ASP A 3 -11.64 -10.98 -18.62
CA ASP A 3 -12.75 -10.66 -17.74
C ASP A 3 -12.20 -10.08 -16.41
N PRO A 4 -12.52 -8.83 -16.04
CA PRO A 4 -12.03 -8.24 -14.80
C PRO A 4 -12.48 -8.99 -13.53
N SER A 5 -13.51 -9.83 -13.61
CA SER A 5 -13.97 -10.71 -12.51
C SER A 5 -13.10 -11.96 -12.30
N SER A 6 -12.11 -12.20 -13.17
CA SER A 6 -11.19 -13.36 -13.12
C SER A 6 -9.79 -13.04 -12.58
N SER A 7 -9.58 -11.85 -12.01
CA SER A 7 -8.26 -11.43 -11.56
C SER A 7 -7.89 -12.10 -10.23
N ALA A 8 -6.88 -12.97 -10.27
CA ALA A 8 -6.27 -13.55 -9.08
C ALA A 8 -5.48 -12.49 -8.29
N TRP A 9 -5.82 -12.32 -7.01
CA TRP A 9 -5.15 -11.38 -6.10
C TRP A 9 -4.24 -12.07 -5.10
N ALA A 10 -3.21 -11.36 -4.62
CA ALA A 10 -2.38 -11.80 -3.51
C ALA A 10 -2.40 -10.77 -2.37
N GLY A 11 -2.59 -11.23 -1.14
CA GLY A 11 -2.52 -10.40 0.06
C GLY A 11 -1.10 -10.39 0.64
N ILE A 12 -0.51 -9.21 0.85
CA ILE A 12 0.88 -9.05 1.32
C ILE A 12 0.93 -8.12 2.52
N GLY A 13 1.63 -8.52 3.57
CA GLY A 13 1.92 -7.70 4.75
C GLY A 13 1.05 -7.98 5.97
N THR A 14 1.45 -7.42 7.11
CA THR A 14 0.91 -7.78 8.43
C THR A 14 -0.55 -7.37 8.63
N GLY A 15 -1.06 -6.40 7.87
CA GLY A 15 -2.49 -6.04 7.91
C GLY A 15 -3.42 -7.20 7.56
N TRP A 16 -2.97 -8.13 6.71
CA TRP A 16 -3.74 -9.35 6.39
C TRP A 16 -3.80 -10.35 7.54
N ARG A 17 -2.89 -10.28 8.52
CA ARG A 17 -2.98 -11.06 9.76
C ARG A 17 -4.00 -10.45 10.72
N GLU A 18 -3.94 -9.13 10.89
CA GLU A 18 -4.77 -8.39 11.84
C GLU A 18 -6.25 -8.35 11.41
N TYR A 19 -6.50 -8.18 10.11
CA TYR A 19 -7.83 -7.94 9.55
C TYR A 19 -8.26 -9.05 8.57
N ASP A 20 -7.81 -10.30 8.80
CA ASP A 20 -7.99 -11.43 7.87
C ASP A 20 -9.45 -11.61 7.41
N ALA A 21 -10.40 -11.71 8.35
CA ALA A 21 -11.80 -12.00 8.04
C ALA A 21 -12.44 -10.93 7.13
N ILE A 22 -12.35 -9.66 7.53
CA ILE A 22 -12.96 -8.54 6.78
C ILE A 22 -12.27 -8.32 5.43
N LEU A 23 -10.96 -8.51 5.35
CA LEU A 23 -10.23 -8.36 4.09
C LEU A 23 -10.51 -9.52 3.14
N ARG A 24 -10.65 -10.77 3.61
CA ARG A 24 -11.02 -11.91 2.74
C ARG A 24 -12.42 -11.76 2.16
N GLU A 25 -13.37 -11.36 2.99
CA GLU A 25 -14.75 -11.09 2.57
C GLU A 25 -14.78 -9.99 1.49
N SER A 26 -14.04 -8.90 1.69
CA SER A 26 -13.95 -7.78 0.74
C SER A 26 -13.40 -8.16 -0.63
N PHE A 27 -12.64 -9.26 -0.72
CA PHE A 27 -12.05 -9.76 -1.96
C PHE A 27 -12.82 -10.96 -2.55
N ASN A 28 -14.02 -11.29 -2.04
CA ASN A 28 -14.88 -12.38 -2.53
C ASN A 28 -14.13 -13.71 -2.73
N ASN A 29 -13.19 -14.03 -1.83
CA ASN A 29 -12.31 -15.21 -1.93
C ASN A 29 -11.46 -15.29 -3.22
N GLN A 30 -11.22 -14.19 -3.92
CA GLN A 30 -10.35 -14.13 -5.12
C GLN A 30 -8.85 -14.05 -4.78
N LEU A 31 -8.49 -14.32 -3.52
CA LEU A 31 -7.10 -14.34 -3.06
C LEU A 31 -6.49 -15.72 -3.32
N THR A 32 -5.48 -15.77 -4.17
CA THR A 32 -4.72 -17.01 -4.43
C THR A 32 -3.71 -17.31 -3.32
N GLN A 33 -3.20 -16.28 -2.65
CA GLN A 33 -2.25 -16.42 -1.55
C GLN A 33 -2.32 -15.22 -0.61
N VAL A 34 -2.01 -15.46 0.66
CA VAL A 34 -1.75 -14.41 1.65
C VAL A 34 -0.39 -14.66 2.30
N SER A 35 0.48 -13.64 2.33
CA SER A 35 1.79 -13.66 2.97
C SER A 35 1.89 -12.53 3.98
N THR A 36 1.66 -12.85 5.25
CA THR A 36 1.52 -11.88 6.35
C THR A 36 2.85 -11.31 6.84
N GLU A 37 3.95 -12.08 6.75
CA GLU A 37 5.29 -11.66 7.20
C GLU A 37 6.16 -11.18 6.04
N HIS A 38 5.56 -10.47 5.08
CA HIS A 38 6.28 -9.89 3.96
C HIS A 38 6.37 -8.37 4.12
N TYR A 39 7.60 -7.89 4.31
CA TYR A 39 7.89 -6.49 4.59
C TYR A 39 8.42 -5.76 3.36
N PRO A 40 8.32 -4.42 3.29
CA PRO A 40 8.99 -3.63 2.27
C PRO A 40 10.50 -3.90 2.27
N ARG A 41 11.09 -4.09 1.09
CA ARG A 41 12.53 -4.35 0.91
C ARG A 41 13.17 -3.25 0.10
N ALA A 42 14.34 -2.78 0.52
CA ALA A 42 15.13 -1.78 -0.21
C ALA A 42 15.37 -2.20 -1.68
N ALA A 43 15.65 -3.50 -1.91
CA ALA A 43 15.85 -4.05 -3.25
C ALA A 43 14.60 -3.99 -4.16
N SER A 44 13.39 -3.97 -3.58
CA SER A 44 12.17 -3.72 -4.34
C SER A 44 11.95 -2.22 -4.55
N ILE A 45 12.20 -1.41 -3.52
CA ILE A 45 12.05 0.06 -3.56
C ILE A 45 12.93 0.67 -4.65
N VAL A 46 14.20 0.24 -4.76
CA VAL A 46 15.13 0.79 -5.76
C VAL A 46 14.67 0.54 -7.21
N LYS A 47 13.97 -0.57 -7.48
CA LYS A 47 13.41 -0.86 -8.81
C LYS A 47 12.29 0.11 -9.17
N LEU A 48 11.45 0.46 -8.20
CA LEU A 48 10.41 1.49 -8.39
C LEU A 48 11.05 2.87 -8.57
N ALA A 49 12.05 3.21 -7.73
CA ALA A 49 12.75 4.48 -7.80
C ALA A 49 13.49 4.69 -9.14
N GLN A 50 14.01 3.63 -9.75
CA GLN A 50 14.66 3.71 -11.06
C GLN A 50 13.70 4.21 -12.15
N ILE A 51 12.43 3.78 -12.13
CA ILE A 51 11.41 4.23 -13.09
C ILE A 51 11.20 5.75 -12.97
N GLU A 52 11.09 6.24 -11.74
CA GLU A 52 10.92 7.67 -11.45
C GLU A 52 12.16 8.49 -11.85
N ALA A 53 13.36 7.97 -11.58
CA ALA A 53 14.62 8.61 -11.95
C ALA A 53 14.79 8.73 -13.47
N LEU A 54 14.52 7.64 -14.21
CA LEU A 54 14.57 7.66 -15.67
C LEU A 54 13.54 8.60 -16.29
N ALA A 55 12.41 8.81 -15.60
CA ALA A 55 11.39 9.76 -16.01
C ALA A 55 11.66 11.21 -15.55
N GLY A 56 12.80 11.49 -14.90
CA GLY A 56 13.18 12.82 -14.45
C GLY A 56 12.36 13.34 -13.26
N ARG A 57 11.68 12.47 -12.50
CA ARG A 57 10.79 12.85 -11.37
C ARG A 57 11.45 12.78 -10.00
N VAL A 58 12.76 12.99 -9.95
CA VAL A 58 13.50 13.09 -8.67
C VAL A 58 13.36 14.47 -8.06
N LEU A 59 13.37 14.55 -6.73
CA LEU A 59 13.27 15.79 -5.98
C LEU A 59 14.57 16.07 -5.21
N PRO A 60 14.88 17.35 -4.93
CA PRO A 60 15.87 17.73 -3.94
C PRO A 60 15.60 17.09 -2.57
N ALA A 61 16.66 16.85 -1.80
CA ALA A 61 16.57 16.14 -0.52
C ALA A 61 15.71 16.87 0.52
N ASP A 62 15.71 18.20 0.50
CA ASP A 62 14.92 19.07 1.38
C ASP A 62 13.41 19.05 1.08
N GLN A 63 13.00 18.49 -0.06
CA GLN A 63 11.60 18.30 -0.43
C GLN A 63 11.07 16.89 -0.11
N ALA A 64 11.91 16.00 0.43
CA ALA A 64 11.49 14.66 0.83
C ALA A 64 10.58 14.72 2.06
N MET A 65 9.30 14.39 1.88
CA MET A 65 8.29 14.42 2.93
C MET A 65 7.63 13.05 3.13
N PRO A 66 7.28 12.67 4.37
CA PRO A 66 6.53 11.44 4.62
C PRO A 66 5.11 11.53 4.07
N VAL A 67 4.55 10.39 3.65
CA VAL A 67 3.13 10.31 3.28
C VAL A 67 2.28 10.29 4.55
N TYR A 68 1.38 11.27 4.68
CA TYR A 68 0.43 11.36 5.79
C TYR A 68 -0.92 10.78 5.38
N LEU A 69 -1.28 9.62 5.94
CA LEU A 69 -2.48 8.87 5.53
C LEU A 69 -3.76 9.25 6.28
N ARG A 70 -3.67 10.03 7.36
CA ARG A 70 -4.84 10.40 8.18
C ARG A 70 -5.28 11.83 7.88
N ASN A 71 -6.58 12.03 7.75
CA ASN A 71 -7.16 13.37 7.68
C ASN A 71 -7.61 13.82 9.09
N ASN A 72 -7.42 15.09 9.43
CA ASN A 72 -8.08 15.77 10.56
C ASN A 72 -7.92 15.12 11.95
N VAL A 73 -6.72 14.64 12.31
CA VAL A 73 -6.48 14.06 13.65
C VAL A 73 -6.50 15.07 14.80
N ALA A 74 -6.31 16.35 14.51
CA ALA A 74 -6.34 17.42 15.51
C ALA A 74 -7.72 18.08 15.52
N LYS A 75 -8.57 17.72 16.49
CA LYS A 75 -9.75 18.53 16.82
C LYS A 75 -9.26 19.87 17.38
N LYS A 76 -9.77 20.98 16.84
CA LYS A 76 -9.51 22.30 17.43
C LYS A 76 -10.26 22.37 18.78
N LYS A 77 -9.69 23.07 19.75
CA LYS A 77 -10.19 23.17 21.14
C LYS A 77 -11.65 23.65 21.28
N GLY A 78 -12.26 24.18 20.22
CA GLY A 78 -13.68 24.58 20.18
C GLY A 78 -14.66 23.51 19.70
N GLU A 79 -14.19 22.30 19.35
CA GLU A 79 -15.00 21.19 18.82
C GLU A 79 -14.91 19.92 19.72
N GLN A 80 -14.43 20.08 20.96
CA GLN A 80 -14.42 19.04 22.00
C GLN A 80 -15.63 19.18 22.91
#